data_AF-W1XHL9-F1
#
_entry.id   AF-W1XHL9-F1
#
_cell.length_a   1.000
_cell.length_b   1.000
_cell.length_c   1.000
_cell.angle_alpha   90.00
_cell.angle_beta   90.00
_cell.angle_gamma   90.00
#
_symmetry.space_group_name_H-M   'P 1'
#
loop_
_entity.id
_entity.type
_entity.pdbx_description
1 polymer ?
#
loop_
_entity_poly.entity_id
_entity_poly.type
_entity_poly.pdbx_seq_one_letter_code
_entity_poly.pdbx_strand_id
1 'polypeptide(L)' 'PGATNAITGITDAYSDSLPLVVFTGQVATPGIGKDAFQEADLLSMTTPITKHNYQVKKIEDIPRIVHEA' A
#
# COMPACT_ATOMS: atom_id res chain seq x y z
N PRO A 1 3.91 8.97 6.79
CA PRO A 1 4.81 9.86 6.02
C PRO A 1 5.75 9.11 5.05
N GLY A 2 6.36 7.98 5.44
CA GLY A 2 7.25 7.23 4.54
C GLY A 2 6.54 6.75 3.27
N ALA A 3 5.38 6.12 3.42
CA ALA A 3 4.60 5.61 2.28
C ALA A 3 4.10 6.72 1.34
N THR A 4 3.77 7.91 1.86
CA THR A 4 3.34 9.04 1.02
C THR A 4 4.45 9.59 0.15
N ASN A 5 5.72 9.48 0.55
CA ASN A 5 6.86 9.89 -0.27
C ASN A 5 7.05 9.02 -1.53
N ALA A 6 6.50 7.80 -1.52
CA ALA A 6 6.57 6.90 -2.67
C ALA A 6 5.51 7.19 -3.75
N ILE A 7 4.51 8.04 -3.46
CA ILE A 7 3.36 8.29 -4.36
C ILE A 7 3.80 8.73 -5.76
N THR A 8 4.74 9.67 -5.87
CA THR A 8 5.21 10.13 -7.18
C THR A 8 5.86 9.00 -7.99
N GLY A 9 6.69 8.17 -7.34
CA GLY A 9 7.34 7.03 -8.01
C GLY A 9 6.36 5.91 -8.38
N ILE A 10 5.31 5.71 -7.57
CA ILE A 10 4.22 4.78 -7.89
C ILE A 10 3.46 5.27 -9.12
N THR A 11 3.09 6.56 -9.17
CA THR A 11 2.39 7.15 -10.32
C THR A 11 3.23 7.10 -11.59
N ASP A 12 4.53 7.34 -11.49
CA ASP A 12 5.49 7.25 -12.60
C ASP A 12 5.52 5.84 -13.18
N ALA A 13 5.74 4.83 -12.33
CA ALA A 13 5.75 3.43 -12.74
C ALA A 13 4.40 2.98 -13.32
N TYR A 14 3.28 3.43 -12.76
CA TYR A 14 1.94 3.13 -13.27
C TYR A 14 1.71 3.75 -14.66
N SER A 15 2.13 4.99 -14.86
CA SER A 15 1.97 5.73 -16.13
C SER A 15 2.80 5.10 -17.25
N ASP A 16 4.00 4.65 -16.91
CA ASP A 16 4.94 4.04 -17.86
C ASP A 16 4.81 2.51 -17.98
N SER A 17 3.81 1.91 -17.31
CA SER A 17 3.57 0.47 -17.30
C SER A 17 4.78 -0.36 -16.85
N LEU A 18 5.54 0.15 -15.89
CA LEU A 18 6.72 -0.51 -15.33
C LEU A 18 6.33 -1.52 -14.24
N PRO A 19 7.00 -2.68 -14.15
CA PRO A 19 6.79 -3.64 -13.08
C PRO A 19 7.35 -3.09 -11.75
N LEU A 20 6.49 -2.92 -10.75
CA LEU A 20 6.88 -2.41 -9.43
C LEU A 20 6.00 -3.04 -8.33
N VAL A 21 6.64 -3.53 -7.26
CA VAL A 21 5.98 -3.96 -6.02
C VAL A 21 6.50 -3.10 -4.87
N VAL A 22 5.59 -2.44 -4.15
CA VAL A 22 5.93 -1.56 -3.02
C VAL A 22 5.36 -2.11 -1.72
N PHE A 23 6.24 -2.49 -0.80
CA PHE A 23 5.86 -2.87 0.56
C PHE A 23 5.88 -1.63 1.47
N THR A 24 4.78 -1.41 2.19
CA THR A 24 4.67 -0.31 3.16
C THR A 24 4.25 -0.83 4.52
N GLY A 25 4.77 -0.21 5.58
CA GLY A 25 4.25 -0.41 6.93
C GLY A 25 2.92 0.32 7.11
N GLN A 26 2.10 -0.18 8.03
CA GLN A 26 0.87 0.47 8.49
C GLN A 26 0.81 0.38 10.02
N VAL A 27 -0.02 1.22 10.65
CA VAL A 27 -0.36 1.07 12.06
C VAL A 27 -0.96 -0.31 12.34
N ALA A 28 -0.91 -0.75 13.60
CA ALA A 28 -1.53 -2.03 13.99
C ALA A 28 -3.02 -2.05 13.61
N THR A 29 -3.54 -3.22 13.21
CA THR A 29 -4.91 -3.38 12.69
C THR A 29 -6.01 -2.69 13.52
N PRO A 30 -5.98 -2.73 14.87
CA PRO A 30 -6.99 -2.03 15.69
C PRO A 30 -6.93 -0.50 15.63
N GLY A 31 -5.84 0.08 15.15
CA GLY A 31 -5.62 1.52 15.02
C GLY A 31 -6.05 2.10 13.67
N ILE A 32 -6.39 1.26 12.69
CA ILE A 32 -6.81 1.70 11.36
C ILE A 32 -8.17 2.42 11.45
N GLY A 33 -8.28 3.58 10.80
CA GLY A 33 -9.42 4.49 10.76
C GLY A 33 -9.58 5.36 12.00
N LYS A 34 -8.53 5.55 12.81
CA LYS A 34 -8.62 6.25 14.12
C LYS A 34 -7.69 7.44 14.26
N ASP A 35 -7.11 7.92 13.16
CA ASP A 35 -6.09 8.96 13.15
C ASP A 35 -4.93 8.60 14.08
N ALA A 36 -4.52 7.32 14.07
CA ALA A 36 -3.42 6.85 14.87
C ALA A 36 -2.11 7.54 14.43
N PHE A 37 -1.10 7.55 15.31
CA PHE A 37 0.18 8.19 15.01
C PHE A 37 0.78 7.62 13.71
N GLN A 38 1.04 8.52 12.74
CA GLN A 38 1.56 8.22 11.41
C GLN A 38 0.66 7.36 10.51
N GLU A 39 -0.62 7.22 10.88
CA GLU A 39 -1.61 6.63 10.01
C GLU A 39 -1.83 7.47 8.75
N ALA A 40 -1.96 6.79 7.62
CA ALA A 40 -2.46 7.37 6.38
C ALA A 40 -3.21 6.28 5.59
N ASP A 41 -4.31 6.67 4.94
CA ASP A 41 -5.12 5.77 4.12
C ASP A 41 -4.46 5.54 2.75
N LEU A 42 -3.34 4.82 2.76
CA LEU A 42 -2.57 4.50 1.57
C LEU A 42 -3.35 3.66 0.56
N LEU A 43 -4.30 2.83 1.02
CA LEU A 43 -5.09 1.98 0.14
C LEU A 43 -5.96 2.86 -0.78
N SER A 44 -6.74 3.78 -0.20
CA SER A 44 -7.56 4.70 -0.99
C SER A 44 -6.70 5.65 -1.83
N MET A 45 -5.61 6.19 -1.26
CA MET A 45 -4.73 7.12 -1.97
C MET A 45 -4.04 6.51 -3.20
N THR A 46 -3.68 5.22 -3.15
CA THR A 46 -2.92 4.55 -4.22
C THR A 46 -3.78 3.75 -5.19
N THR A 47 -5.06 3.47 -4.87
CA THR A 47 -6.00 2.81 -5.78
C THR A 47 -6.03 3.40 -7.20
N PRO A 48 -6.08 4.73 -7.41
CA PRO A 48 -6.12 5.29 -8.76
C PRO A 48 -4.77 5.28 -9.50
N ILE A 49 -3.67 4.97 -8.82
CA ILE A 49 -2.29 5.06 -9.36
C ILE A 49 -1.52 3.76 -9.19
N THR A 50 -2.21 2.64 -8.98
CA THR A 50 -1.61 1.30 -8.92
C THR A 50 -2.41 0.36 -9.79
N LYS A 51 -1.76 -0.70 -10.30
CA LYS A 51 -2.46 -1.77 -11.01
C LYS A 51 -3.37 -2.55 -10.05
N HIS A 52 -2.87 -2.79 -8.85
CA HIS A 52 -3.61 -3.38 -7.73
C HIS A 52 -2.89 -3.01 -6.43
N ASN A 53 -3.61 -2.98 -5.31
CA ASN A 53 -3.03 -2.79 -3.99
C ASN A 53 -3.75 -3.67 -2.96
N TYR A 54 -3.08 -3.94 -1.84
CA TYR A 54 -3.58 -4.83 -0.80
C TYR A 54 -3.39 -4.22 0.59
N GLN A 55 -4.30 -4.55 1.51
CA GLN A 55 -4.10 -4.34 2.94
C GLN A 55 -4.21 -5.68 3.66
N VAL A 56 -3.07 -6.22 4.08
CA VAL A 56 -3.00 -7.50 4.80
C VAL A 56 -3.61 -7.32 6.20
N LYS A 57 -4.66 -8.09 6.51
CA LYS A 57 -5.33 -8.06 7.83
C LYS A 57 -5.02 -9.28 8.70
N LYS A 58 -4.59 -10.38 8.08
CA LYS A 58 -4.25 -11.64 8.74
C LYS A 58 -2.90 -12.13 8.25
N ILE A 59 -2.11 -12.73 9.13
CA ILE A 59 -0.74 -13.16 8.82
C ILE A 59 -0.74 -14.32 7.81
N GLU A 60 -1.78 -15.15 7.81
CA GLU A 60 -1.92 -16.28 6.90
C GLU A 60 -2.12 -15.85 5.44
N ASP A 61 -2.52 -14.61 5.19
CA ASP A 61 -2.74 -14.07 3.83
C ASP A 61 -1.44 -13.65 3.13
N ILE A 62 -0.33 -13.48 3.89
CA ILE A 62 0.94 -12.96 3.35
C ILE A 62 1.44 -13.80 2.15
N PRO A 63 1.56 -15.14 2.23
CA PRO A 63 2.10 -15.93 1.12
C PRO A 63 1.28 -15.79 -0.16
N ARG A 64 -0.04 -15.77 -0.04
CA ARG A 64 -0.96 -15.60 -1.18
C ARG A 64 -0.83 -14.21 -1.80
N ILE A 65 -0.88 -13.17 -0.97
CA ILE A 65 -0.83 -11.77 -1.45
C ILE A 65 0.51 -11.47 -2.12
N VAL A 66 1.62 -11.97 -1.57
CA VAL A 66 2.94 -11.81 -2.19
C VAL A 66 3.05 -12.55 -3.52
N HIS A 67 2.35 -13.68 -3.68
CA HIS A 67 2.32 -14.40 -4.96
C HIS A 67 1.43 -13.72 -6.03
N GLU A 68 0.35 -13.06 -5.61
CA GLU A 68 -0.57 -12.34 -6.50
C GLU A 68 -0.07 -10.95 -6.93
N ALA A 69 0.82 -10.34 -6.13
CA ALA A 69 1.39 -9.01 -6.36
C ALA A 69 2.48 -9.04 -7.46
#